data_AF-A0A034WTM7-F1
#
_entry.id   AF-A0A034WTM7-F1
#
_cell.length_a   1.000
_cell.length_b   1.000
_cell.length_c   1.000
_cell.angle_alpha   90.00
_cell.angle_beta   90.00
_cell.angle_gamma   90.00
#
_symmetry.space_group_name_H-M   'P 1'
#
loop_
_entity.id
_entity.type
_entity.pdbx_description
1 polymer ?
#
loop_
_entity_poly.entity_id
_entity_poly.type
_entity_poly.pdbx_seq_one_letter_code
_entity_poly.pdbx_strand_id
1 'polypeptide(L)'
;LPAMFLITFLLYLFTLIYFLKHLVLNLLYKTKMSASPWNCVDGVIVLLNIFIIILIIVREVKVSTLMSEFEESMKLEFIDFRVPASIDNLANLAIGFLICLTTVRLWKVFQFAKPFRVFTRTLYRARWALLTLLVIIVIWLFAFGISSYIING
;
A
#
# COMPACT_ATOMS: atom_id res chain seq x y z
N LEU A 1 -0.93 13.10 26.80
CA LEU A 1 -0.60 12.09 25.75
C LEU A 1 -1.83 11.45 25.09
N PRO A 2 -2.81 10.85 25.79
CA PRO A 2 -3.91 10.12 25.13
C PRO A 2 -4.80 11.02 24.25
N ALA A 3 -5.06 12.27 24.67
CA ALA A 3 -5.82 13.24 23.88
C ALA A 3 -5.16 13.59 22.53
N MET A 4 -3.82 13.66 22.48
CA MET A 4 -3.09 13.98 21.25
C MET A 4 -3.19 12.85 20.22
N PHE A 5 -3.13 11.59 20.66
CA PHE A 5 -3.33 10.42 19.79
C PHE A 5 -4.75 10.39 19.25
N LEU A 6 -5.75 10.66 20.08
CA LEU A 6 -7.15 10.69 19.67
C LEU A 6 -7.42 11.77 18.62
N ILE A 7 -6.89 12.98 18.83
CA ILE A 7 -7.00 14.08 17.86
C ILE A 7 -6.32 13.72 16.53
N THR A 8 -5.12 13.15 16.59
CA THR A 8 -4.37 12.73 15.39
C THR A 8 -5.14 11.67 14.59
N PHE A 9 -5.72 10.69 15.28
CA PHE A 9 -6.55 9.67 14.66
C PHE A 9 -7.80 10.25 13.99
N LEU A 10 -8.51 11.16 14.67
CA LEU A 10 -9.70 11.82 14.12
C LEU A 10 -9.35 12.65 12.87
N LEU A 11 -8.24 13.39 12.91
CA LEU A 11 -7.78 14.19 11.77
C LEU A 11 -7.42 13.30 10.57
N TYR A 12 -6.73 12.19 10.83
CA TYR A 12 -6.43 11.19 9.80
C TYR A 12 -7.70 10.61 9.18
N LEU A 13 -8.66 10.19 10.01
CA LEU A 13 -9.94 9.64 9.56
C LEU A 13 -10.74 10.65 8.72
N PHE A 14 -10.78 11.91 9.16
CA PHE A 14 -11.41 12.99 8.40
C PHE A 14 -10.74 13.20 7.03
N THR A 15 -9.40 13.18 7.00
CA THR A 15 -8.63 13.31 5.75
C THR A 15 -8.90 12.14 4.80
N LEU A 16 -9.01 10.92 5.33
CA LEU A 16 -9.33 9.71 4.56
C LEU A 16 -10.73 9.82 3.95
N ILE A 17 -11.74 10.21 4.74
CA ILE A 17 -13.13 10.38 4.27
C ILE A 17 -13.20 11.46 3.18
N TYR A 18 -12.54 12.60 3.40
CA TYR A 18 -12.49 13.67 2.40
C TYR A 18 -11.85 13.19 1.09
N PHE A 19 -10.75 12.45 1.19
CA PHE A 19 -10.07 11.88 0.03
C PHE A 19 -10.93 10.85 -0.71
N LEU A 20 -11.64 9.98 0.03
CA LEU A 20 -12.55 8.98 -0.52
C LEU A 20 -13.72 9.65 -1.26
N LYS A 21 -14.36 10.66 -0.64
CA LYS A 21 -15.44 11.44 -1.27
C LYS A 21 -14.98 12.07 -2.57
N HIS A 22 -13.80 12.70 -2.57
CA HIS A 22 -13.22 13.31 -3.76
C HIS A 22 -12.98 12.27 -4.87
N LEU A 23 -12.46 11.09 -4.53
CA LEU A 23 -12.21 10.02 -5.50
C LEU A 23 -13.52 9.47 -6.09
N VAL A 24 -14.50 9.16 -5.24
CA VAL A 24 -15.80 8.63 -5.68
C VAL A 24 -16.53 9.63 -6.58
N LEU A 25 -16.53 10.92 -6.24
CA LEU A 25 -17.10 11.96 -7.09
C LEU A 25 -16.38 12.05 -8.44
N ASN A 26 -15.04 11.98 -8.43
CA ASN A 26 -14.25 12.01 -9.65
C ASN A 26 -14.46 10.77 -10.53
N LEU A 27 -14.72 9.60 -9.93
CA LEU A 27 -15.00 8.35 -10.65
C LEU A 27 -16.41 8.35 -11.25
N LEU A 28 -17.42 8.82 -10.50
CA LEU A 28 -18.83 8.80 -10.92
C LEU A 28 -19.16 9.88 -11.97
N TYR A 29 -18.66 11.10 -11.82
CA TYR A 29 -19.03 12.22 -12.70
C TYR A 29 -18.17 12.34 -13.96
N LYS A 30 -17.01 11.68 -14.01
CA LYS A 30 -15.98 11.91 -15.05
C LYS A 30 -15.68 10.68 -15.89
N THR A 31 -16.72 9.96 -16.32
CA THR A 31 -16.62 8.64 -16.97
C THR A 31 -15.92 8.63 -18.34
N LYS A 32 -15.84 9.77 -19.06
CA LYS A 32 -15.24 9.82 -20.41
C LYS A 32 -13.84 10.46 -20.50
N MET A 33 -13.33 11.10 -19.45
CA MET A 33 -12.07 11.86 -19.51
C MET A 33 -11.05 11.47 -18.43
N SER A 34 -11.31 10.40 -17.66
CA SER A 34 -10.56 10.01 -16.45
C SER A 34 -9.70 8.74 -16.61
N ALA A 35 -9.18 8.45 -17.81
CA ALA A 35 -8.09 7.48 -17.96
C ALA A 35 -6.73 8.11 -17.63
N SER A 36 -6.67 8.99 -16.62
CA SER A 36 -5.41 9.51 -16.11
C SER A 36 -4.76 8.43 -15.25
N PRO A 37 -3.49 8.06 -15.48
CA PRO A 37 -2.81 7.03 -14.69
C PRO A 37 -2.82 7.33 -13.19
N TRP A 38 -2.95 8.60 -12.81
CA TRP A 38 -3.06 9.05 -11.43
C TRP A 38 -4.35 8.63 -10.73
N ASN A 39 -5.46 8.45 -11.46
CA ASN A 39 -6.71 7.99 -10.85
C ASN A 39 -6.60 6.52 -10.39
N CYS A 40 -5.80 5.72 -11.11
CA CYS A 40 -5.47 4.35 -10.69
C CYS A 40 -4.65 4.35 -9.40
N VAL A 41 -3.61 5.19 -9.30
CA VAL A 41 -2.80 5.34 -8.08
C VAL A 41 -3.66 5.80 -6.90
N ASP A 42 -4.51 6.83 -7.10
CA ASP A 42 -5.42 7.33 -6.07
C ASP A 42 -6.38 6.20 -5.58
N GLY A 43 -6.84 5.34 -6.49
CA GLY A 43 -7.68 4.18 -6.16
C GLY A 43 -6.95 3.09 -5.38
N VAL A 44 -5.71 2.76 -5.75
CA VAL A 44 -4.88 1.78 -5.01
C VAL A 44 -4.59 2.28 -3.60
N ILE A 45 -4.34 3.58 -3.41
CA ILE A 45 -4.15 4.17 -2.08
C ILE A 45 -5.40 3.96 -1.21
N VAL A 46 -6.60 4.20 -1.74
CA VAL A 46 -7.85 3.98 -1.00
C VAL A 46 -8.02 2.50 -0.64
N LEU A 47 -7.82 1.60 -1.60
CA LEU A 47 -7.93 0.16 -1.37
C LEU A 47 -6.97 -0.29 -0.26
N LEU A 48 -5.72 0.17 -0.32
CA LEU A 48 -4.69 -0.18 0.66
C LEU A 48 -5.02 0.37 2.06
N ASN A 49 -5.60 1.57 2.17
CA ASN A 49 -6.09 2.08 3.46
C ASN A 49 -7.20 1.19 4.05
N ILE A 50 -8.20 0.81 3.24
CA ILE A 50 -9.27 -0.08 3.68
C ILE A 50 -8.70 -1.43 4.12
N PHE A 51 -7.76 -1.98 3.35
CA PHE A 51 -7.08 -3.23 3.68
C PHE A 51 -6.34 -3.15 5.02
N ILE A 52 -5.59 -2.06 5.29
CA ILE A 52 -4.90 -1.85 6.57
C ILE A 52 -5.91 -1.78 7.72
N ILE A 53 -7.02 -1.05 7.56
CA ILE A 53 -8.07 -0.96 8.59
C ILE A 53 -8.62 -2.36 8.93
N ILE A 54 -8.89 -3.17 7.90
CA ILE A 54 -9.34 -4.56 8.09
C ILE A 54 -8.29 -5.38 8.85
N LEU A 55 -7.01 -5.29 8.50
CA LEU A 55 -5.94 -6.01 9.20
C LEU A 55 -5.85 -5.62 10.68
N ILE A 56 -5.97 -4.32 10.99
CA ILE A 56 -5.94 -3.82 12.38
C ILE A 56 -7.16 -4.36 13.15
N ILE A 57 -8.36 -4.31 12.58
CA ILE A 57 -9.56 -4.84 13.25
C ILE A 57 -9.43 -6.35 13.49
N VAL A 58 -8.98 -7.12 12.50
CA VAL A 58 -8.78 -8.58 12.63
C VAL A 58 -7.74 -8.89 13.71
N ARG A 59 -6.64 -8.13 13.76
CA ARG A 59 -5.63 -8.23 14.81
C ARG A 59 -6.23 -7.98 16.19
N GLU A 60 -6.94 -6.87 16.38
CA GLU A 60 -7.55 -6.51 17.67
C GLU A 60 -8.55 -7.56 18.15
N VAL A 61 -9.41 -8.05 17.25
CA VAL A 61 -10.34 -9.14 17.58
C VAL A 61 -9.59 -10.38 18.03
N LYS A 62 -8.56 -10.81 17.29
CA LYS A 62 -7.75 -11.99 17.67
C LYS A 62 -7.02 -11.81 19.01
N VAL A 63 -6.45 -10.63 19.26
CA VAL A 63 -5.79 -10.32 20.54
C VAL A 63 -6.79 -10.35 21.68
N SER A 64 -7.98 -9.77 21.50
CA SER A 64 -9.03 -9.78 22.54
C SER A 64 -9.51 -11.18 22.88
N THR A 65 -9.71 -12.05 21.89
CA THR A 65 -10.11 -13.45 22.11
C THR A 65 -9.05 -14.24 22.87
N LEU A 66 -7.77 -14.06 22.50
CA LEU A 66 -6.66 -14.73 23.19
C LEU A 66 -6.48 -14.21 24.63
N MET A 67 -6.74 -12.92 24.87
CA MET A 67 -6.72 -12.35 26.22
C MET A 67 -7.87 -12.86 27.09
N SER A 68 -9.08 -12.98 26.55
CA SER A 68 -10.22 -13.54 27.31
C SER A 68 -10.00 -15.01 27.66
N GLU A 69 -9.42 -15.78 26.74
CA GLU A 69 -9.07 -17.19 26.96
C GLU A 69 -7.94 -17.35 27.99
N PHE A 70 -7.02 -16.39 28.06
CA PHE A 70 -5.99 -16.33 29.10
C PHE A 70 -6.56 -16.04 30.50
N GLU A 71 -7.53 -15.13 30.59
CA GLU A 71 -8.17 -14.79 31.87
C GLU A 71 -9.02 -15.95 32.42
N GLU A 72 -9.64 -16.73 31.54
CA GLU A 72 -10.42 -17.93 31.91
C GLU A 72 -9.54 -19.16 32.20
N SER A 73 -8.41 -19.33 31.50
CA SER A 73 -7.47 -20.43 31.71
C SER A 73 -6.45 -20.09 32.79
N MET A 74 -6.77 -20.44 34.04
CA MET A 74 -5.85 -20.27 35.18
C MET A 74 -4.49 -20.98 34.95
N LYS A 75 -3.50 -20.23 34.44
CA LYS A 75 -2.04 -20.37 34.63
C LYS A 75 -1.25 -21.55 34.02
N LEU A 76 -1.77 -22.43 33.16
CA LEU A 76 -0.96 -23.60 32.72
C LEU A 76 -0.78 -23.83 31.21
N GLU A 77 -1.38 -23.03 30.34
CA GLU A 77 -1.20 -23.21 28.88
C GLU A 77 -0.48 -22.01 28.25
N PHE A 78 0.60 -22.29 27.51
CA PHE A 78 1.32 -21.28 26.72
C PHE A 78 0.43 -20.87 25.54
N ILE A 79 -0.12 -19.66 25.59
CA ILE A 79 -0.86 -19.08 24.46
C ILE A 79 0.12 -18.54 23.42
N ASP A 80 0.03 -19.04 22.20
CA ASP A 80 0.90 -18.62 21.09
C ASP A 80 0.38 -17.34 20.41
N PHE A 81 1.03 -16.21 20.68
CA PHE A 81 0.77 -14.92 20.03
C PHE A 81 1.41 -14.79 18.63
N ARG A 82 1.97 -15.86 18.06
CA ARG A 82 2.58 -15.84 16.73
C ARG A 82 1.62 -15.43 15.61
N VAL A 83 0.36 -15.85 15.69
CA VAL A 83 -0.66 -15.51 14.68
C VAL A 83 -0.96 -14.00 14.68
N PRO A 84 -1.33 -13.35 15.80
CA PRO A 84 -1.52 -11.90 15.82
C PRO A 84 -0.24 -11.12 15.49
N ALA A 85 0.93 -11.61 15.89
CA ALA A 85 2.22 -10.99 15.53
C ALA A 85 2.50 -11.02 14.02
N SER A 86 2.12 -12.10 13.33
CA SER A 86 2.28 -12.20 11.87
C SER A 86 1.35 -11.24 11.13
N ILE A 87 0.12 -11.06 11.63
CA ILE A 87 -0.86 -10.10 11.09
C ILE A 87 -0.36 -8.66 11.31
N ASP A 88 0.23 -8.37 12.46
CA ASP A 88 0.85 -7.07 12.76
C ASP A 88 2.01 -6.76 11.81
N ASN A 89 2.89 -7.73 11.55
CA ASN A 89 3.96 -7.59 10.57
C ASN A 89 3.43 -7.31 9.16
N LEU A 90 2.37 -7.99 8.74
CA LEU A 90 1.73 -7.74 7.44
C LEU A 90 1.11 -6.34 7.38
N ALA A 91 0.48 -5.88 8.47
CA ALA A 91 -0.08 -4.53 8.57
C ALA A 91 1.03 -3.47 8.48
N ASN A 92 2.15 -3.66 9.18
CA ASN A 92 3.31 -2.76 9.11
C ASN A 92 3.90 -2.70 7.69
N LEU A 93 4.00 -3.84 7.00
CA LEU A 93 4.43 -3.89 5.61
C LEU A 93 3.47 -3.12 4.70
N ALA A 94 2.16 -3.31 4.87
CA ALA A 94 1.13 -2.61 4.10
C ALA A 94 1.16 -1.09 4.34
N ILE A 95 1.40 -0.64 5.59
CA ILE A 95 1.61 0.77 5.92
C ILE A 95 2.84 1.33 5.20
N GLY A 96 3.95 0.59 5.15
CA GLY A 96 5.14 0.97 4.38
C GLY A 96 4.84 1.18 2.89
N PHE A 97 4.09 0.27 2.28
CA PHE A 97 3.62 0.43 0.89
C PHE A 97 2.71 1.64 0.73
N LEU A 98 1.84 1.92 1.70
CA LEU A 98 0.97 3.09 1.68
C LEU A 98 1.77 4.40 1.70
N ILE A 99 2.80 4.49 2.55
CA ILE A 99 3.69 5.64 2.62
C ILE A 99 4.45 5.82 1.29
N CYS A 100 4.94 4.72 0.70
CA CYS A 100 5.58 4.76 -0.61
C CYS A 100 4.64 5.29 -1.70
N LEU A 101 3.41 4.77 -1.78
CA LEU A 101 2.42 5.20 -2.78
C LEU A 101 1.97 6.64 -2.59
N THR A 102 1.77 7.08 -1.34
CA THR A 102 1.44 8.49 -1.06
C THR A 102 2.61 9.42 -1.43
N THR A 103 3.85 8.97 -1.29
CA THR A 103 5.03 9.71 -1.76
C THR A 103 5.05 9.79 -3.29
N VAL A 104 4.78 8.68 -3.99
CA VAL A 104 4.63 8.68 -5.46
C VAL A 104 3.52 9.63 -5.90
N ARG A 105 2.41 9.72 -5.15
CA ARG A 105 1.33 10.67 -5.43
C ARG A 105 1.78 12.14 -5.33
N LEU A 106 2.76 12.48 -4.50
CA LEU A 106 3.34 13.84 -4.47
C LEU A 106 3.94 14.23 -5.82
N TRP A 107 4.42 13.26 -6.61
CA TRP A 107 4.91 13.52 -7.98
C TRP A 107 3.85 14.19 -8.86
N LYS A 108 2.57 13.82 -8.69
CA LYS A 108 1.45 14.46 -9.39
C LYS A 108 1.36 15.94 -9.09
N VAL A 109 1.63 16.34 -7.84
CA VAL A 109 1.64 17.73 -7.39
C VAL A 109 2.84 18.47 -7.99
N PHE A 110 4.03 17.84 -8.06
CA PHE A 110 5.19 18.49 -8.66
C PHE A 110 5.04 18.82 -10.15
N GLN A 111 4.16 18.13 -10.88
CA GLN A 111 3.85 18.42 -12.29
C GLN A 111 3.20 19.78 -12.52
N PHE A 112 2.79 20.50 -11.48
CA PHE A 112 2.39 21.91 -11.62
C PHE A 112 3.55 22.78 -12.15
N ALA A 113 4.80 22.42 -11.86
CA ALA A 113 5.97 23.11 -12.39
C ALA A 113 6.36 22.61 -13.79
N LYS A 114 6.71 23.55 -14.69
CA LYS A 114 7.05 23.25 -16.09
C LYS A 114 8.15 22.19 -16.28
N PRO A 115 9.26 22.18 -15.52
CA PRO A 115 10.31 21.17 -15.69
C PRO A 115 9.79 19.74 -15.45
N PHE A 116 9.08 19.52 -14.35
CA PHE A 116 8.52 18.21 -13.98
C PHE A 116 7.50 17.69 -14.99
N ARG A 117 6.76 18.59 -15.64
CA ARG A 117 5.84 18.21 -16.73
C ARG A 117 6.59 17.66 -17.95
N VAL A 118 7.73 18.26 -18.30
CA VAL A 118 8.58 17.78 -19.41
C VAL A 118 9.18 16.42 -19.08
N PHE A 119 9.75 16.24 -17.88
CA PHE A 119 10.26 14.95 -17.41
C PHE A 119 9.19 13.85 -17.44
N THR A 120 7.98 14.14 -16.94
CA THR A 120 6.90 13.15 -16.95
C THR A 120 6.50 12.80 -18.38
N ARG A 121 6.45 13.77 -19.29
CA ARG A 121 6.08 13.54 -20.69
C ARG A 121 7.14 12.73 -21.44
N THR A 122 8.42 12.96 -21.22
CA THR A 122 9.50 12.17 -21.83
C THR A 122 9.49 10.74 -21.30
N LEU A 123 9.35 10.55 -19.99
CA LEU A 123 9.23 9.24 -19.36
C LEU A 123 8.01 8.46 -19.90
N TYR A 124 6.85 9.13 -19.99
CA TYR A 124 5.63 8.50 -20.50
C TYR A 124 5.74 8.11 -21.98
N ARG A 125 6.46 8.89 -22.80
CA ARG A 125 6.74 8.53 -24.20
C ARG A 125 7.70 7.34 -24.30
N ALA A 126 8.73 7.32 -23.46
CA ALA A 126 9.73 6.26 -23.44
C ALA A 126 9.24 4.94 -22.80
N ARG A 127 8.06 4.94 -22.15
CA ARG A 127 7.55 3.79 -21.37
C ARG A 127 7.57 2.48 -22.12
N TRP A 128 7.20 2.46 -23.40
CA TRP A 128 7.15 1.22 -24.18
C TRP A 128 8.55 0.68 -24.47
N ALA A 129 9.49 1.56 -24.84
CA ALA A 129 10.88 1.18 -25.02
C ALA A 129 11.51 0.67 -23.72
N LEU A 130 11.23 1.35 -22.59
CA LEU A 130 11.70 0.93 -21.27
C LEU A 130 11.13 -0.42 -20.84
N LEU A 131 9.83 -0.66 -21.06
CA LEU A 131 9.19 -1.94 -20.73
C LEU A 131 9.74 -3.09 -21.56
N THR A 132 9.94 -2.89 -22.87
CA THR A 132 10.54 -3.93 -23.73
C THR A 132 11.97 -4.25 -23.30
N LEU A 133 12.77 -3.22 -23.00
CA LEU A 133 14.14 -3.42 -22.51
C LEU A 133 14.16 -4.14 -21.15
N LEU A 134 13.24 -3.80 -20.25
CA LEU A 134 13.09 -4.50 -18.97
C LEU A 134 12.77 -5.98 -19.18
N VAL A 135 11.85 -6.32 -20.08
CA VAL A 135 11.51 -7.72 -20.40
C VAL A 135 12.74 -8.48 -20.91
N ILE A 136 13.52 -7.88 -21.81
CA ILE A 136 14.76 -8.49 -22.33
C ILE A 136 15.75 -8.75 -21.20
N ILE A 137 15.97 -7.78 -20.31
CA ILE A 137 16.86 -7.93 -19.15
C ILE A 137 16.39 -9.08 -18.24
N VAL A 138 15.09 -9.14 -17.96
CA VAL A 138 14.51 -10.18 -17.11
C VAL A 138 14.71 -11.57 -17.73
N ILE A 139 14.45 -11.73 -19.03
CA ILE A 139 14.69 -13.01 -19.73
C ILE A 139 16.16 -13.41 -19.63
N TRP A 140 17.08 -12.46 -19.83
CA TRP A 140 18.52 -12.71 -19.70
C TRP A 140 18.92 -13.11 -18.29
N LEU A 141 18.42 -12.42 -17.27
CA LEU A 141 18.67 -12.75 -15.87
C LEU A 141 18.13 -14.14 -15.51
N PHE A 142 16.96 -14.52 -16.01
CA PHE A 142 16.42 -15.87 -15.83
C PHE A 142 17.28 -16.93 -16.51
N ALA A 143 17.65 -16.72 -17.78
CA ALA A 143 18.50 -17.65 -18.51
C ALA A 143 19.87 -17.85 -17.82
N PHE A 144 20.49 -16.74 -17.38
CA PHE A 144 21.74 -16.78 -16.64
C PHE A 144 21.58 -17.45 -15.28
N GLY A 145 20.51 -17.14 -14.55
CA GLY A 145 20.21 -17.75 -13.26
C GLY A 145 20.02 -19.27 -13.36
N ILE A 146 19.26 -19.74 -14.36
CA ILE A 146 19.05 -21.18 -14.60
C ILE A 146 20.36 -21.86 -15.01
N SER A 147 21.13 -21.27 -15.92
CA SER A 147 22.43 -21.82 -16.34
C SER A 147 23.40 -21.94 -15.17
N SER A 148 23.52 -20.89 -14.36
CA SER A 148 24.37 -20.89 -13.16
C SER A 148 23.90 -21.92 -12.13
N TYR A 149 22.59 -22.05 -11.93
CA TYR A 149 21.99 -23.05 -11.05
C TYR A 149 22.28 -24.48 -11.51
N ILE A 150 22.15 -24.78 -12.81
CA ILE A 150 22.47 -26.11 -13.35
C ILE A 150 23.94 -26.46 -13.17
N ILE A 151 24.84 -25.48 -13.31
CA ILE A 151 26.29 -25.70 -13.19
C ILE A 151 26.72 -25.83 -11.72
N ASN A 152 26.16 -25.03 -10.81
CA ASN A 152 26.60 -24.95 -9.42
C ASN A 152 25.75 -25.77 -8.43
N GLY A 153 24.54 -26.20 -8.80
CA GLY A 153 23.62 -26.97 -7.95
C GLY A 153 22.53 -26.14 -7.28
#